data_AF-A0A352RA92-F1
#
_entry.id   AF-A0A352RA92-F1
#
_cell.length_a   1.000
_cell.length_b   1.000
_cell.length_c   1.000
_cell.angle_alpha   90.00
_cell.angle_beta   90.00
_cell.angle_gamma   90.00
#
_symmetry.space_group_name_H-M   'P 1'
#
loop_
_entity.id
_entity.type
_entity.pdbx_description
1 polymer ?
#
loop_
_entity_poly.entity_id
_entity_poly.type
_entity_poly.pdbx_seq_one_letter_code
_entity_poly.pdbx_strand_id
1 'polypeptide(L)'
;MNMHKTITSENLHTLLIVEGIENFIYQKVEILQIAICDYPGPVQEPFDYLNILENEIGKPLTFDRINAFQDKLDLKRDAWKAESLSVILHIFNDDKSVTLNDILEELSSFYFTNINNFGNL
;
A
#
# COMPACT_ATOMS: atom_id res chain seq x y z
N MET A 1 -14.47 8.34 18.64
CA MET A 1 -13.42 7.78 17.75
C MET A 1 -14.00 7.83 16.36
N ASN A 2 -13.61 8.79 15.53
CA ASN A 2 -14.03 8.79 14.13
C ASN A 2 -13.39 7.56 13.50
N MET A 3 -14.19 6.59 13.07
CA MET A 3 -13.69 5.53 12.20
C MET A 3 -13.28 6.21 10.90
N HIS A 4 -12.00 6.55 10.77
CA HIS A 4 -11.43 6.78 9.45
C HIS A 4 -11.71 5.51 8.67
N LYS A 5 -12.55 5.62 7.64
CA LYS A 5 -12.80 4.50 6.74
C LYS A 5 -11.46 4.21 6.07
N THR A 6 -10.95 3.00 6.26
CA THR A 6 -9.74 2.55 5.57
C THR A 6 -10.10 2.10 4.17
N ILE A 7 -9.27 2.45 3.20
CA ILE A 7 -9.40 2.00 1.82
C ILE A 7 -9.34 0.47 1.74
N THR A 8 -10.26 -0.13 0.98
CA THR A 8 -10.29 -1.58 0.69
C THR A 8 -9.62 -1.90 -0.65
N SER A 9 -9.33 -3.17 -0.90
CA SER A 9 -8.86 -3.64 -2.21
C SER A 9 -9.85 -3.32 -3.34
N GLU A 10 -11.16 -3.36 -3.08
CA GLU A 10 -12.17 -2.92 -4.05
C GLU A 10 -12.06 -1.41 -4.34
N ASN A 11 -11.80 -0.59 -3.33
CA ASN A 11 -11.61 0.85 -3.51
C ASN A 11 -10.32 1.16 -4.30
N LEU A 12 -9.23 0.40 -4.06
CA LEU A 12 -8.03 0.47 -4.88
C LEU A 12 -8.33 0.14 -6.34
N HIS A 13 -9.09 -0.94 -6.58
CA HIS A 13 -9.48 -1.30 -7.93
C HIS A 13 -10.28 -0.20 -8.64
N THR A 14 -11.25 0.41 -7.94
CA THR A 14 -12.00 1.57 -8.45
C THR A 14 -11.05 2.70 -8.87
N LEU A 15 -10.06 3.06 -8.04
CA LEU A 15 -9.10 4.12 -8.37
C LEU A 15 -8.23 3.80 -9.59
N LEU A 16 -7.98 2.52 -9.89
CA LEU A 16 -7.21 2.10 -11.08
C LEU A 16 -8.01 2.21 -12.38
N ILE A 17 -9.34 2.21 -12.32
CA ILE A 17 -10.21 2.21 -13.50
C ILE A 17 -10.93 3.55 -13.73
N VAL A 18 -10.90 4.46 -12.75
CA VAL A 18 -11.44 5.81 -12.90
C VAL A 18 -10.60 6.62 -13.89
N GLU A 19 -11.26 7.15 -14.92
CA GLU A 19 -10.62 8.06 -15.88
C GLU A 19 -10.27 9.41 -15.23
N GLY A 20 -9.12 9.97 -15.61
CA GLY A 20 -8.68 11.29 -15.14
C GLY A 20 -8.19 11.33 -13.69
N ILE A 21 -7.95 10.17 -13.07
CA ILE A 21 -7.32 10.07 -11.75
C ILE A 21 -5.93 10.74 -11.76
N GLU A 22 -5.59 11.41 -10.66
CA GLU A 22 -4.29 12.05 -10.50
C GLU A 22 -3.16 11.00 -10.58
N ASN A 23 -2.15 11.23 -11.44
CA ASN A 23 -1.13 10.23 -11.76
C ASN A 23 -0.39 9.70 -10.51
N PHE A 24 -0.13 10.55 -9.51
CA PHE A 24 0.53 10.11 -8.28
C PHE A 24 -0.37 9.21 -7.42
N ILE A 25 -1.70 9.45 -7.40
CA ILE A 25 -2.65 8.56 -6.72
C ILE A 25 -2.67 7.22 -7.44
N TYR A 26 -2.79 7.24 -8.77
CA TYR A 26 -2.76 6.02 -9.59
C TYR A 26 -1.52 5.17 -9.30
N GLN A 27 -0.34 5.78 -9.32
CA GLN A 27 0.93 5.07 -9.07
C GLN A 27 0.99 4.47 -7.67
N LYS A 28 0.58 5.22 -6.63
CA LYS A 28 0.54 4.71 -5.25
C LYS A 28 -0.42 3.51 -5.11
N VAL A 29 -1.59 3.59 -5.75
CA VAL A 29 -2.59 2.52 -5.76
C VAL A 29 -2.07 1.29 -6.50
N GLU A 30 -1.46 1.46 -7.67
CA GLU A 30 -0.89 0.37 -8.46
C GLU A 30 0.21 -0.36 -7.70
N ILE A 31 1.17 0.40 -7.12
CA ILE A 31 2.25 -0.15 -6.31
C ILE A 31 1.69 -0.95 -5.13
N LEU A 32 0.73 -0.38 -4.40
CA LEU A 32 0.11 -1.04 -3.26
C LEU A 32 -0.63 -2.32 -3.66
N GLN A 33 -1.37 -2.29 -4.77
CA GLN A 33 -2.11 -3.45 -5.27
C GLN A 33 -1.17 -4.60 -5.67
N ILE A 34 -0.08 -4.29 -6.37
CA ILE A 34 0.93 -5.29 -6.76
C ILE A 34 1.61 -5.85 -5.51
N ALA A 35 2.06 -5.00 -4.59
CA ALA A 35 2.71 -5.43 -3.36
C ALA A 35 1.81 -6.36 -2.53
N ILE A 36 0.52 -6.07 -2.42
CA ILE A 36 -0.47 -6.93 -1.76
C ILE A 36 -0.58 -8.29 -2.46
N CYS A 37 -0.71 -8.29 -3.79
CA CYS A 37 -0.85 -9.51 -4.59
C CYS A 37 0.37 -10.43 -4.50
N ASP A 38 1.58 -9.87 -4.42
CA ASP A 38 2.83 -10.64 -4.41
C ASP A 38 3.20 -11.15 -3.00
N TYR A 39 2.57 -10.64 -1.93
CA TYR A 39 2.98 -11.01 -0.58
C TYR A 39 2.52 -12.44 -0.21
N PRO A 40 3.42 -13.30 0.32
CA PRO A 40 3.06 -14.65 0.71
C PRO A 40 2.22 -14.64 2.00
N GLY A 41 0.92 -14.72 1.87
CA GLY A 41 0.00 -14.81 3.02
C GLY A 41 -1.45 -14.56 2.64
N PRO A 42 -2.39 -14.68 3.59
CA PRO A 42 -3.80 -14.35 3.38
C PRO A 42 -4.00 -12.83 3.40
N VAL A 43 -3.25 -12.08 2.59
CA VAL A 43 -3.41 -10.64 2.46
C VAL A 43 -4.59 -10.39 1.52
N GLN A 44 -5.71 -9.90 2.07
CA GLN A 44 -6.90 -9.60 1.29
C GLN A 44 -7.13 -8.11 1.17
N GLU A 45 -6.81 -7.37 2.24
CA GLU A 45 -7.00 -5.93 2.31
C GLU A 45 -5.69 -5.17 2.55
N PRO A 46 -5.61 -3.88 2.15
CA PRO A 46 -4.43 -3.05 2.43
C PRO A 46 -4.10 -2.94 3.92
N PHE A 47 -5.12 -2.98 4.78
CA PHE A 47 -4.94 -2.97 6.22
C PHE A 47 -4.35 -4.27 6.75
N ASP A 48 -4.66 -5.43 6.14
CA ASP A 48 -4.04 -6.71 6.52
C ASP A 48 -2.55 -6.67 6.22
N TYR A 49 -2.19 -6.17 5.03
CA TYR A 49 -0.80 -5.99 4.62
C TYR A 49 -0.03 -5.11 5.60
N LEU A 50 -0.60 -3.94 5.95
CA LEU A 50 -0.02 -3.05 6.95
C LEU A 50 0.22 -3.77 8.28
N ASN A 51 -0.80 -4.43 8.82
CA ASN A 51 -0.70 -5.12 10.12
C ASN A 51 0.35 -6.24 10.11
N ILE A 52 0.41 -7.03 9.03
CA ILE A 52 1.39 -8.10 8.88
C ILE A 52 2.81 -7.51 8.89
N LEU A 53 3.07 -6.49 8.08
CA LEU A 53 4.37 -5.83 8.04
C LEU A 53 4.72 -5.18 9.38
N GLU A 54 3.78 -4.54 10.05
CA GLU A 54 4.02 -3.95 11.37
C GLU A 54 4.36 -5.00 12.43
N ASN A 55 3.76 -6.19 12.36
CA ASN A 55 4.06 -7.29 13.27
C ASN A 55 5.44 -7.91 13.00
N GLU A 56 5.88 -7.96 11.74
CA GLU A 56 7.17 -8.54 11.36
C GLU A 56 8.35 -7.55 11.49
N ILE A 57 8.15 -6.28 11.13
CA ILE A 57 9.19 -5.25 11.01
C ILE A 57 9.17 -4.29 12.20
N GLY A 58 7.98 -4.05 12.78
CA GLY A 58 7.73 -3.07 13.83
C GLY A 58 7.26 -1.71 13.31
N LYS A 59 6.58 -0.95 14.18
CA LYS A 59 6.06 0.40 13.90
C LYS A 59 7.08 1.50 14.23
N PRO A 60 7.14 2.60 13.47
CA PRO A 60 6.43 2.85 12.21
C PRO A 60 7.07 2.12 11.01
N LEU A 61 6.29 1.91 9.95
CA LEU A 61 6.79 1.37 8.67
C LEU A 61 7.28 2.49 7.75
N THR A 62 8.55 2.85 7.91
CA THR A 62 9.25 3.81 7.05
C THR A 62 10.00 3.09 5.93
N PHE A 63 10.40 3.83 4.88
CA PHE A 63 11.26 3.33 3.81
C PHE A 63 12.49 2.58 4.37
N ASP A 64 13.25 3.23 5.27
CA ASP A 64 14.50 2.64 5.81
C ASP A 64 14.27 1.34 6.57
N ARG A 65 13.16 1.22 7.30
CA ARG A 65 12.85 0.02 8.07
C ARG A 65 12.44 -1.14 7.17
N ILE A 66 11.61 -0.88 6.16
CA ILE A 66 11.21 -1.88 5.18
C ILE A 66 12.44 -2.34 4.39
N ASN A 67 13.27 -1.40 3.92
CA ASN A 67 14.48 -1.69 3.16
C ASN A 67 15.48 -2.52 3.99
N ALA A 68 15.74 -2.13 5.24
CA ALA A 68 16.63 -2.87 6.12
C ALA A 68 16.09 -4.25 6.52
N PHE A 69 14.78 -4.47 6.47
CA PHE A 69 14.18 -5.79 6.67
C PHE A 69 14.31 -6.66 5.41
N GLN A 70 14.04 -6.08 4.24
CA GLN A 70 14.24 -6.76 2.95
C GLN A 70 15.67 -7.28 2.78
N ASP A 71 16.69 -6.50 3.17
CA ASP A 71 18.10 -6.88 3.09
C ASP A 71 18.46 -8.13 3.94
N LYS A 72 17.59 -8.54 4.86
CA LYS A 72 17.79 -9.70 5.75
C LYS A 72 17.06 -10.96 5.29
N LEU A 73 16.25 -10.88 4.24
CA LEU A 73 15.46 -12.01 3.75
C LEU A 73 16.34 -13.08 3.08
N ASP A 74 16.00 -14.35 3.30
CA ASP A 74 16.64 -15.45 2.57
C ASP A 74 15.87 -15.70 1.28
N LEU A 75 16.41 -15.26 0.14
CA LEU A 75 15.73 -15.37 -1.17
C LEU A 75 15.36 -16.81 -1.56
N LYS A 76 15.94 -17.85 -0.95
CA LYS A 76 15.50 -19.23 -1.21
C LYS A 76 14.16 -19.57 -0.55
N ARG A 77 13.80 -18.84 0.50
CA ARG A 77 12.61 -19.09 1.34
C ARG A 77 11.60 -17.96 1.23
N ASP A 78 12.08 -16.74 1.06
CA ASP A 78 11.33 -15.50 1.16
C ASP A 78 11.21 -14.76 -0.18
N ALA A 79 11.41 -15.43 -1.32
CA ALA A 79 11.44 -14.81 -2.65
C ALA A 79 10.25 -13.87 -2.91
N TRP A 80 9.02 -14.37 -2.74
CA TRP A 80 7.79 -13.58 -2.97
C TRP A 80 7.65 -12.43 -1.97
N LYS A 81 8.10 -12.63 -0.73
CA LYS A 81 8.14 -11.56 0.27
C LYS A 81 9.11 -10.46 -0.19
N ALA A 82 10.29 -10.83 -0.67
CA ALA A 82 11.27 -9.88 -1.18
C ALA A 82 10.77 -9.12 -2.42
N GLU A 83 10.02 -9.79 -3.31
CA GLU A 83 9.36 -9.16 -4.47
C GLU A 83 8.33 -8.12 -4.01
N SER A 84 7.39 -8.51 -3.14
CA SER A 84 6.39 -7.61 -2.56
C SER A 84 7.04 -6.40 -1.86
N LEU A 85 8.09 -6.61 -1.06
CA LEU A 85 8.79 -5.53 -0.37
C LEU A 85 9.55 -4.61 -1.34
N SER A 86 10.12 -5.16 -2.42
CA SER A 86 10.81 -4.36 -3.44
C SER A 86 9.82 -3.43 -4.14
N VAL A 87 8.62 -3.95 -4.45
CA VAL A 87 7.53 -3.16 -5.03
C VAL A 87 7.08 -2.07 -4.07
N ILE A 88 6.73 -2.40 -2.82
CA ILE A 88 6.19 -1.39 -1.89
C ILE A 88 7.22 -0.31 -1.58
N LEU A 89 8.53 -0.56 -1.61
CA LEU A 89 9.54 0.48 -1.41
C LEU A 89 9.46 1.62 -2.44
N HIS A 90 8.93 1.35 -3.64
CA HIS A 90 8.73 2.39 -4.66
C HIS A 90 7.63 3.38 -4.30
N ILE A 91 6.72 3.04 -3.38
CA ILE A 91 5.64 3.96 -2.96
C ILE A 91 6.18 5.22 -2.27
N PHE A 92 7.41 5.15 -1.74
CA PHE A 92 8.10 6.23 -1.05
C PHE A 92 9.01 7.07 -1.97
N ASN A 93 9.03 6.82 -3.28
CA ASN A 93 9.95 7.50 -4.19
C ASN A 93 9.76 9.03 -4.20
N ASP A 94 8.51 9.48 -4.06
CA ASP A 94 8.18 10.91 -4.01
C ASP A 94 8.55 11.55 -2.67
N ASP A 95 8.32 10.83 -1.56
CA ASP A 95 8.65 11.28 -0.21
C ASP A 95 9.02 10.08 0.67
N LYS A 96 10.29 10.01 1.09
CA LYS A 96 10.79 8.96 2.00
C LYS A 96 10.57 9.26 3.48
N SER A 97 10.06 10.45 3.80
CA SER A 97 9.80 10.86 5.19
C SER A 97 8.47 10.35 5.72
N VAL A 98 7.53 9.99 4.84
CA VAL A 98 6.23 9.44 5.21
C VAL A 98 6.33 7.97 5.61
N THR A 99 5.31 7.49 6.32
CA THR A 99 5.13 6.08 6.66
C THR A 99 4.10 5.43 5.75
N LEU A 100 4.09 4.10 5.69
CA LEU A 100 3.05 3.36 4.94
C LEU A 100 1.64 3.66 5.47
N ASN A 101 1.49 3.94 6.77
CA ASN A 101 0.20 4.35 7.35
C ASN A 101 -0.25 5.72 6.81
N ASP A 102 0.66 6.70 6.71
CA ASP A 102 0.33 8.03 6.17
C ASP A 102 -0.15 7.93 4.71
N ILE A 103 0.49 7.06 3.91
CA ILE A 103 0.10 6.82 2.52
C ILE A 103 -1.29 6.16 2.45
N LEU A 104 -1.58 5.17 3.30
CA LEU A 104 -2.91 4.56 3.35
C LEU A 104 -3.98 5.56 3.78
N GLU A 105 -3.68 6.46 4.71
CA GLU A 105 -4.57 7.54 5.13
C GLU A 105 -4.81 8.56 4.00
N GLU A 106 -3.78 8.90 3.23
CA GLU A 106 -3.88 9.76 2.04
C GLU A 106 -4.80 9.13 0.99
N LEU A 107 -4.56 7.86 0.63
CA LEU A 107 -5.36 7.13 -0.35
C LEU A 107 -6.81 6.99 0.12
N SER A 108 -7.03 6.66 1.40
CA SER A 108 -8.36 6.57 2.00
C SER A 108 -9.08 7.92 1.93
N SER A 109 -8.41 9.00 2.31
CA SER A 109 -8.98 10.34 2.27
C SER A 109 -9.33 10.74 0.85
N PHE A 110 -8.43 10.54 -0.10
CA PHE A 110 -8.66 10.81 -1.52
C PHE A 110 -9.91 10.08 -2.02
N TYR A 111 -10.00 8.76 -1.76
CA TYR A 111 -11.12 7.95 -2.20
C TYR A 111 -12.44 8.45 -1.62
N PHE A 112 -12.54 8.57 -0.29
CA PHE A 112 -13.81 8.92 0.35
C PHE A 112 -14.23 10.38 0.15
N THR A 113 -13.30 11.28 -0.15
CA THR A 113 -13.62 12.66 -0.57
C THR A 113 -14.17 12.70 -2.00
N ASN A 114 -13.68 11.84 -2.90
CA ASN A 114 -14.02 11.90 -4.31
C ASN A 114 -14.99 10.81 -4.79
N ILE A 115 -15.43 9.89 -3.92
CA ILE A 115 -16.27 8.74 -4.30
C ILE A 115 -17.54 9.14 -5.06
N ASN A 116 -18.14 10.29 -4.74
CA ASN A 116 -19.34 10.78 -5.42
C ASN A 116 -19.05 11.34 -6.82
N ASN A 117 -17.78 11.62 -7.13
CA ASN A 117 -17.31 12.16 -8.41
C ASN A 117 -16.84 11.06 -9.37
N PHE A 118 -16.61 9.83 -8.89
CA PHE A 118 -16.24 8.67 -9.71
C PHE A 118 -17.42 8.11 -10.53
N GLY A 119 -18.49 8.90 -10.71
CA GLY A 119 -19.77 8.48 -11.24
C GLY A 119 -19.70 7.85 -12.64
N ASN A 120 -20.32 6.67 -12.74
CA ASN A 120 -20.51 5.80 -13.91
C ASN A 120 -19.23 5.12 -14.42
N LEU A 121 -18.66 4.23 -13.59
CA LEU A 121 -17.95 3.05 -14.12
C LEU A 121 -18.93 2.10 -14.81
#